data_AF-A0A1B8WIF4-F1
#
_entry.id   AF-A0A1B8WIF4-F1
#
_cell.length_a   1.000
_cell.length_b   1.000
_cell.length_c   1.000
_cell.angle_alpha   90.00
_cell.angle_beta   90.00
_cell.angle_gamma   90.00
#
_symmetry.space_group_name_H-M   'P 1'
#
loop_
_entity.id
_entity.type
_entity.pdbx_description
1 polymer ?
#
loop_
_entity_poly.entity_id
_entity_poly.type
_entity_poly.pdbx_seq_one_letter_code
_entity_poly.pdbx_strand_id
1 'polypeptide(L)'
;MRRFWQLCCIPIAILMVLSACANRNITAEDVQKGLQQQGLEVTKINAGIAEQGVESSLQLNGVFPDAFELTLPTADMANREFVFIYQYTSEEESKSANQSGGISSLRMVDLHPNIRQKKNVVVIYWSHNKQNPLMINPFTKAMNKL
;
A
#
# COMPACT_ATOMS: atom_id res chain seq x y z
N MET A 1 -42.27 -33.13 38.28
CA MET A 1 -42.28 -32.26 37.09
C MET A 1 -41.36 -31.07 37.32
N ARG A 2 -40.67 -30.62 36.25
CA ARG A 2 -39.82 -29.43 36.08
C ARG A 2 -38.30 -29.68 35.95
N ARG A 3 -37.97 -30.13 34.74
CA ARG A 3 -36.93 -29.64 33.78
C ARG A 3 -35.68 -28.99 34.38
N PHE A 4 -34.56 -29.71 34.30
CA PHE A 4 -33.20 -29.19 34.36
C PHE A 4 -32.43 -29.66 33.11
N TRP A 5 -32.71 -29.05 31.97
CA TRP A 5 -31.98 -29.31 30.72
C TRP A 5 -31.82 -27.97 30.00
N GLN A 6 -30.72 -27.29 30.26
CA GLN A 6 -30.15 -26.22 29.42
C GLN A 6 -28.97 -25.64 30.19
N LEU A 7 -27.76 -25.88 29.70
CA LEU A 7 -26.54 -25.05 29.86
C LEU A 7 -25.31 -25.94 29.61
N CYS A 8 -25.13 -26.40 28.37
CA CYS A 8 -23.85 -27.01 27.99
C CYS A 8 -23.57 -26.91 26.48
N CYS A 9 -23.93 -25.81 25.83
CA CYS A 9 -23.68 -25.62 24.39
C CYS A 9 -23.22 -24.20 24.01
N ILE A 10 -22.47 -23.50 24.85
CA ILE A 10 -21.85 -22.22 24.42
C ILE A 10 -20.45 -22.12 25.02
N PRO A 11 -19.43 -22.71 24.36
CA PRO A 11 -18.26 -21.88 24.08
C PRO A 11 -17.57 -22.16 22.72
N ILE A 12 -18.21 -22.83 21.75
CA ILE A 12 -17.54 -23.15 20.47
C ILE A 12 -17.71 -22.04 19.41
N ALA A 13 -18.75 -21.21 19.52
CA ALA A 13 -19.01 -20.16 18.51
C ALA A 13 -18.01 -18.98 18.57
N ILE A 14 -17.34 -18.74 19.71
CA ILE A 14 -16.41 -17.60 19.86
C ILE A 14 -15.02 -17.90 19.25
N LEU A 15 -14.63 -19.18 19.17
CA LEU A 15 -13.35 -19.59 18.56
C LEU A 15 -13.35 -19.53 17.03
N MET A 16 -14.51 -19.61 16.37
CA MET A 16 -14.59 -19.57 14.91
C MET A 16 -14.49 -18.16 14.31
N VAL A 17 -14.64 -17.10 15.12
CA VAL A 17 -14.54 -15.71 14.63
C VAL A 17 -13.09 -15.22 14.56
N LEU A 18 -12.13 -15.90 15.22
CA LEU A 18 -10.71 -15.51 15.18
C LEU A 18 -9.89 -16.09 14.01
N SER A 19 -10.38 -17.10 13.29
CA SER A 19 -9.65 -17.66 12.14
C SER A 19 -9.89 -16.94 10.82
N ALA A 20 -10.78 -15.94 10.76
CA ALA A 20 -11.03 -15.16 9.55
C ALA A 20 -10.01 -14.04 9.29
N CYS A 21 -9.05 -13.82 10.21
CA CYS A 21 -7.87 -12.97 9.94
C CYS A 21 -6.75 -13.72 9.21
N ALA A 22 -7.03 -14.91 8.66
CA ALA A 22 -6.06 -15.72 7.95
C ALA A 22 -5.89 -15.22 6.51
N ASN A 23 -4.81 -14.48 6.29
CA ASN A 23 -4.10 -14.41 5.02
C ASN A 23 -4.87 -13.87 3.80
N ARG A 24 -5.62 -12.77 3.94
CA ARG A 24 -6.10 -12.03 2.77
C ARG A 24 -4.97 -11.22 2.14
N ASN A 25 -5.01 -11.11 0.81
CA ASN A 25 -4.19 -10.19 0.03
C ASN A 25 -4.48 -8.74 0.42
N ILE A 26 -3.44 -7.91 0.39
CA ILE A 26 -3.52 -6.47 0.57
C ILE A 26 -4.00 -5.86 -0.76
N THR A 27 -4.96 -4.94 -0.68
CA THR A 27 -5.41 -4.17 -1.83
C THR A 27 -4.87 -2.74 -1.84
N ALA A 28 -4.98 -2.03 -2.95
CA ALA A 28 -4.67 -0.60 -3.00
C ALA A 28 -5.54 0.21 -2.04
N GLU A 29 -6.80 -0.16 -1.85
CA GLU A 29 -7.69 0.49 -0.88
C GLU A 29 -7.23 0.28 0.56
N ASP A 30 -6.65 -0.88 0.90
CA ASP A 30 -6.08 -1.11 2.23
C ASP A 30 -4.90 -0.17 2.50
N VAL A 31 -4.01 -0.01 1.52
CA VAL A 31 -2.88 0.92 1.58
C VAL A 31 -3.38 2.36 1.68
N GLN A 32 -4.33 2.76 0.83
CA GLN A 32 -4.94 4.10 0.85
C GLN A 32 -5.52 4.41 2.23
N LYS A 33 -6.31 3.50 2.80
CA LYS A 33 -6.87 3.66 4.15
C LYS A 33 -5.78 3.75 5.21
N GLY A 34 -4.74 2.93 5.11
CA GLY A 34 -3.58 2.98 6.01
C GLY A 34 -2.89 4.35 6.01
N LEU A 35 -2.71 4.94 4.82
CA LEU A 35 -2.15 6.28 4.65
C LEU A 35 -3.06 7.37 5.22
N GLN A 36 -4.37 7.30 4.93
CA GLN A 36 -5.37 8.23 5.48
C GLN A 36 -5.43 8.18 7.01
N GLN A 37 -5.33 7.00 7.61
CA GLN A 37 -5.25 6.83 9.07
C GLN A 37 -3.99 7.42 9.70
N GLN A 38 -2.95 7.73 8.90
CA GLN A 38 -1.76 8.46 9.37
C GLN A 38 -1.87 9.97 9.12
N GLY A 39 -3.04 10.47 8.73
CA GLY A 39 -3.31 11.91 8.55
C GLY A 39 -2.95 12.45 7.17
N LEU A 40 -2.77 11.57 6.17
CA LEU A 40 -2.52 11.96 4.79
C LEU A 40 -3.85 12.09 4.02
N GLU A 41 -3.94 13.10 3.17
CA GLU A 41 -4.94 13.11 2.11
C GLU A 41 -4.40 12.31 0.92
N VAL A 42 -5.25 11.45 0.36
CA VAL A 42 -4.84 10.48 -0.66
C VAL A 42 -5.83 10.53 -1.81
N THR A 43 -5.38 11.07 -2.94
CA THR A 43 -6.22 11.30 -4.14
C THR A 43 -5.76 10.38 -5.25
N LYS A 44 -6.67 9.57 -5.80
CA LYS A 44 -6.36 8.69 -6.94
C LYS A 44 -6.08 9.55 -8.18
N ILE A 45 -4.98 9.26 -8.86
CA ILE A 45 -4.59 9.93 -10.11
C ILE A 45 -4.43 8.92 -11.24
N ASN A 46 -4.50 9.39 -12.48
CA ASN A 46 -4.11 8.56 -13.62
C ASN A 46 -2.58 8.47 -13.64
N ALA A 47 -2.03 7.25 -13.76
CA ALA A 47 -0.60 7.02 -13.85
C ALA A 47 0.05 7.85 -14.98
N GLY A 48 -0.66 8.04 -16.12
CA GLY A 48 -0.20 8.87 -17.24
C GLY A 48 0.00 10.36 -16.90
N ILE A 49 -0.63 10.87 -15.84
CA ILE A 49 -0.39 12.24 -15.34
C ILE A 49 0.96 12.31 -14.62
N ALA A 50 1.40 11.21 -13.98
CA ALA A 50 2.71 11.08 -13.37
C ALA A 50 3.81 10.68 -14.38
N GLU A 51 3.44 10.24 -15.58
CA GLU A 51 4.34 9.90 -16.70
C GLU A 51 4.82 11.11 -17.52
N GLN A 52 4.32 12.32 -17.25
CA GLN A 52 4.76 13.52 -17.99
C GLN A 52 6.27 13.76 -17.77
N GLY A 53 7.09 13.19 -18.66
CA GLY A 53 8.55 13.29 -18.65
C GLY A 53 9.34 11.97 -18.60
N VAL A 54 8.69 10.79 -18.61
CA VAL A 54 9.40 9.50 -18.42
C VAL A 54 9.35 8.63 -19.68
N GLU A 55 10.51 8.28 -20.26
CA GLU A 55 10.64 7.34 -21.40
C GLU A 55 10.49 5.86 -20.99
N SER A 56 10.41 5.58 -19.68
CA SER A 56 10.32 4.25 -19.08
C SER A 56 8.88 3.90 -18.72
N SER A 57 8.45 2.66 -19.00
CA SER A 57 7.16 2.15 -18.53
C SER A 57 7.11 2.14 -17.00
N LEU A 58 6.02 2.66 -16.41
CA LEU A 58 5.76 2.56 -14.98
C LEU A 58 5.40 1.13 -14.53
N GLN A 59 5.36 0.17 -15.44
CA GLN A 59 5.06 -1.22 -15.11
C GLN A 59 6.19 -1.88 -14.32
N LEU A 60 5.81 -2.67 -13.33
CA LEU A 60 6.71 -3.54 -12.59
C LEU A 60 6.32 -5.00 -12.84
N ASN A 61 7.15 -5.71 -13.60
CA ASN A 61 6.91 -7.10 -14.01
C ASN A 61 5.54 -7.28 -14.71
N GLY A 62 5.20 -6.39 -15.64
CA GLY A 62 3.94 -6.41 -16.40
C GLY A 62 2.71 -5.86 -15.64
N VAL A 63 2.87 -5.44 -14.39
CA VAL A 63 1.78 -4.88 -13.58
C VAL A 63 1.87 -3.36 -13.58
N PHE A 64 0.76 -2.69 -13.92
CA PHE A 64 0.62 -1.25 -13.74
C PHE A 64 0.24 -0.90 -12.29
N PRO A 65 0.74 0.23 -11.76
CA PRO A 65 0.39 0.64 -10.42
C PRO A 65 -0.99 1.32 -10.37
N ASP A 66 -1.68 1.19 -9.23
CA ASP A 66 -2.61 2.22 -8.79
C ASP A 66 -1.81 3.42 -8.27
N ALA A 67 -2.02 4.60 -8.87
CA ALA A 67 -1.29 5.81 -8.55
C ALA A 67 -2.14 6.76 -7.70
N PHE A 68 -1.51 7.33 -6.67
CA PHE A 68 -2.12 8.29 -5.77
C PHE A 68 -1.20 9.48 -5.56
N GLU A 69 -1.78 10.67 -5.50
CA GLU A 69 -1.12 11.87 -4.99
C GLU A 69 -1.35 11.95 -3.47
N LEU A 70 -0.30 12.33 -2.75
CA LEU A 70 -0.36 12.57 -1.31
C LEU A 70 -0.26 14.07 -1.01
N THR A 71 -1.15 14.53 -0.14
CA THR A 71 -1.12 15.89 0.42
C THR A 71 -1.27 15.85 1.94
N LEU A 72 -0.85 16.94 2.59
CA LEU A 72 -1.17 17.19 3.99
C LEU A 72 -2.41 18.10 4.05
N PRO A 73 -3.38 17.85 4.94
CA PRO A 73 -4.65 18.60 4.99
C PRO A 73 -4.55 20.13 5.09
N THR A 74 -3.40 20.65 5.53
CA THR A 74 -3.19 22.08 5.75
C THR A 74 -1.92 22.62 5.10
N ALA A 75 -1.29 21.86 4.18
CA ALA A 75 -0.09 22.31 3.49
C ALA A 75 -0.37 22.51 2.01
N ASP A 76 -0.15 23.74 1.53
CA ASP A 76 0.08 23.96 0.11
C ASP A 76 1.47 23.40 -0.22
N MET A 77 1.48 22.27 -0.92
CA MET A 77 2.70 21.55 -1.25
C MET A 77 3.18 21.97 -2.63
N ALA A 78 4.19 22.84 -2.66
CA ALA A 78 4.87 23.23 -3.89
C ALA A 78 5.42 22.03 -4.68
N ASN A 79 5.80 20.96 -3.96
CA ASN A 79 6.34 19.72 -4.51
C ASN A 79 5.40 18.57 -4.16
N ARG A 80 4.68 18.05 -5.16
CA ARG A 80 3.75 16.93 -4.98
C ARG A 80 4.51 15.63 -4.77
N GLU A 81 3.98 14.77 -3.92
CA GLU A 81 4.56 13.45 -3.68
C GLU A 81 3.53 12.37 -4.02
N PHE A 82 4.01 11.21 -4.47
CA PHE A 82 3.15 10.18 -5.05
C PHE A 82 3.35 8.84 -4.38
N VAL A 83 2.31 8.00 -4.40
CA VAL A 83 2.39 6.59 -4.01
C VAL A 83 1.86 5.73 -5.14
N PHE A 84 2.70 4.82 -5.60
CA PHE A 84 2.35 3.80 -6.60
C PHE A 84 2.24 2.45 -5.91
N ILE A 85 1.14 1.75 -6.18
CA ILE A 85 0.83 0.46 -5.57
C ILE A 85 0.71 -0.59 -6.66
N TYR A 86 1.66 -1.51 -6.68
CA TYR A 86 1.64 -2.68 -7.54
C TYR A 86 1.01 -3.83 -6.77
N GLN A 87 -0.14 -4.29 -7.25
CA GLN A 87 -0.88 -5.39 -6.66
C GLN A 87 -0.66 -6.66 -7.46
N TYR A 88 -0.10 -7.68 -6.81
CA TYR A 88 0.13 -8.99 -7.38
C TYR A 88 -0.91 -9.98 -6.88
N THR A 89 -1.01 -11.12 -7.57
CA THR A 89 -1.93 -12.19 -7.20
C THR A 89 -1.46 -12.95 -5.96
N SER A 90 -0.14 -12.98 -5.71
CA SER A 90 0.47 -13.64 -4.56
C SER A 90 1.70 -12.92 -4.00
N GLU A 91 2.15 -13.33 -2.82
CA GLU A 91 3.39 -12.82 -2.21
C GLU A 91 4.63 -13.28 -2.99
N GLU A 92 4.61 -14.48 -3.56
CA GLU A 92 5.69 -15.01 -4.39
C GLU A 92 5.90 -14.18 -5.65
N GLU A 93 4.81 -13.75 -6.29
CA GLU A 93 4.85 -12.89 -7.47
C GLU A 93 5.35 -11.48 -7.12
N SER A 94 4.96 -10.94 -5.96
CA SER A 94 5.53 -9.70 -5.45
C SER A 94 7.04 -9.82 -5.22
N LYS A 95 7.52 -10.94 -4.66
CA LYS A 95 8.96 -11.17 -4.39
C LYS A 95 9.78 -11.23 -5.68
N SER A 96 9.27 -11.89 -6.72
CA SER A 96 9.97 -12.00 -8.00
C SER A 96 10.09 -10.65 -8.70
N ALA A 97 9.11 -9.75 -8.54
CA ALA A 97 9.13 -8.40 -9.11
C ALA A 97 10.29 -7.53 -8.59
N ASN A 98 10.75 -7.77 -7.36
CA ASN A 98 11.90 -7.07 -6.77
C ASN A 98 13.25 -7.68 -7.22
N GLN A 99 13.31 -8.99 -7.40
CA GLN A 99 14.53 -9.72 -7.74
C GLN A 99 14.97 -9.53 -9.20
N SER A 100 14.03 -9.28 -10.12
CA SER A 100 14.31 -9.14 -11.56
C SER A 100 14.94 -7.80 -11.94
N GLY A 101 15.29 -6.94 -10.98
CA GLY A 101 15.78 -5.58 -11.25
C GLY A 101 14.69 -4.62 -11.73
N GLY A 102 13.44 -5.06 -11.86
CA GLY A 102 12.33 -4.24 -12.35
C GLY A 102 12.11 -2.95 -11.55
N ILE A 103 12.37 -2.97 -10.24
CA ILE A 103 12.24 -1.76 -9.40
C ILE A 103 13.37 -0.76 -9.71
N SER A 104 14.57 -1.24 -10.03
CA SER A 104 15.72 -0.38 -10.36
C SER A 104 15.59 0.31 -11.72
N SER A 105 14.73 -0.21 -12.60
CA SER A 105 14.40 0.43 -13.88
C SER A 105 13.32 1.51 -13.78
N LEU A 106 12.57 1.58 -12.67
CA LEU A 106 11.57 2.63 -12.48
C LEU A 106 12.26 3.97 -12.25
N ARG A 107 11.89 4.96 -13.06
CA ARG A 107 12.38 6.33 -12.93
C ARG A 107 11.22 7.30 -13.00
N MET A 108 11.28 8.33 -12.18
CA MET A 108 10.43 9.50 -12.27
C MET A 108 11.34 10.72 -12.24
N VAL A 109 11.04 11.70 -13.10
CA VAL A 109 11.84 12.94 -13.19
C VAL A 109 11.79 13.66 -11.85
N ASP A 110 12.96 14.04 -11.33
CA ASP A 110 13.14 14.79 -10.08
C ASP A 110 12.52 14.16 -8.81
N LEU A 111 12.20 12.87 -8.86
CA LEU A 111 11.60 12.12 -7.77
C LEU A 111 12.45 10.91 -7.40
N HIS A 112 12.48 10.61 -6.10
CA HIS A 112 13.26 9.53 -5.52
C HIS A 112 12.35 8.49 -4.89
N PRO A 113 12.53 7.19 -5.22
CA PRO A 113 11.66 6.15 -4.72
C PRO A 113 12.06 5.70 -3.32
N ASN A 114 11.05 5.47 -2.48
CA ASN A 114 11.10 4.78 -1.22
C ASN A 114 10.20 3.55 -1.32
N ILE A 115 10.82 2.38 -1.45
CA ILE A 115 10.11 1.13 -1.72
C ILE A 115 9.79 0.41 -0.41
N ARG A 116 8.58 -0.14 -0.33
CA ARG A 116 8.13 -1.05 0.71
C ARG A 116 7.43 -2.23 0.05
N GLN A 117 7.77 -3.42 0.50
CA GLN A 117 7.17 -4.65 0.02
C GLN A 117 6.50 -5.37 1.18
N LYS A 118 5.26 -5.83 0.99
CA LYS A 118 4.50 -6.52 2.02
C LYS A 118 3.47 -7.44 1.38
N LYS A 119 3.51 -8.74 1.71
CA LYS A 119 2.66 -9.77 1.09
C LYS A 119 2.67 -9.65 -0.44
N ASN A 120 1.51 -9.54 -1.05
CA ASN A 120 1.29 -9.45 -2.50
C ASN A 120 1.43 -8.03 -3.07
N VAL A 121 1.90 -7.03 -2.32
CA VAL A 121 2.04 -5.65 -2.82
C VAL A 121 3.45 -5.12 -2.75
N VAL A 122 3.82 -4.34 -3.78
CA VAL A 122 4.96 -3.42 -3.76
C VAL A 122 4.40 -2.00 -3.77
N VAL A 123 4.79 -1.21 -2.76
CA VAL A 123 4.38 0.18 -2.62
C VAL A 123 5.60 1.06 -2.77
N ILE A 124 5.56 2.01 -3.71
CA ILE A 124 6.65 2.94 -3.98
C ILE A 124 6.16 4.35 -3.68
N TYR A 125 6.77 4.98 -2.70
CA TYR A 125 6.57 6.39 -2.38
C TYR A 125 7.63 7.22 -3.10
N TRP A 126 7.19 8.19 -3.90
CA TRP A 126 8.02 9.07 -4.71
C TRP A 126 8.05 10.46 -4.11
N SER A 127 9.26 10.94 -3.78
CA SER A 127 9.48 12.23 -3.13
C SER A 127 10.54 13.06 -3.82
N HIS A 128 10.38 14.38 -3.86
CA HIS A 128 11.37 15.29 -4.42
C HIS A 128 12.63 15.41 -3.55
N ASN A 129 12.54 15.15 -2.23
CA ASN A 129 13.69 15.20 -1.33
C ASN A 129 14.13 13.79 -0.92
N LYS A 130 15.24 13.31 -1.49
CA LYS A 130 15.81 11.99 -1.16
C LYS A 130 16.18 11.83 0.31
N GLN A 131 16.71 12.88 0.92
CA GLN A 131 17.36 12.81 2.25
C GLN A 131 16.34 12.93 3.37
N ASN A 132 15.34 13.80 3.18
CA ASN A 132 14.26 14.02 4.14
C ASN A 132 12.92 14.20 3.40
N PRO A 133 12.32 13.09 2.91
CA PRO A 133 11.01 13.16 2.28
C PRO A 133 9.96 13.63 3.29
N LEU A 134 9.03 14.49 2.87
CA LEU A 134 8.12 15.15 3.81
C LEU A 134 7.21 14.15 4.53
N MET A 135 6.76 13.12 3.82
CA MET A 135 5.76 12.16 4.29
C MET A 135 6.35 10.80 4.64
N ILE A 136 7.69 10.65 4.73
CA ILE A 136 8.32 9.35 4.99
C ILE A 136 7.86 8.71 6.30
N ASN A 137 7.61 9.53 7.32
CA ASN A 137 7.18 9.08 8.65
C ASN A 137 5.75 8.51 8.64
N PRO A 138 4.71 9.27 8.22
CA PRO A 138 3.36 8.72 8.10
C PRO A 138 3.30 7.55 7.10
N PHE A 139 4.03 7.62 5.98
CA PHE A 139 4.15 6.51 5.03
C PHE A 139 4.69 5.22 5.71
N THR A 140 5.82 5.31 6.41
CA THR A 140 6.42 4.15 7.08
C THR A 140 5.49 3.57 8.15
N LYS A 141 4.79 4.41 8.91
CA LYS A 141 3.80 3.97 9.89
C LYS A 141 2.61 3.25 9.24
N ALA A 142 2.11 3.76 8.12
CA ALA A 142 1.04 3.10 7.36
C ALA A 142 1.48 1.70 6.91
N MET A 143 2.67 1.59 6.32
CA MET A 143 3.21 0.33 5.82
C MET A 143 3.44 -0.71 6.93
N ASN A 144 3.89 -0.27 8.11
CA ASN A 144 4.08 -1.15 9.26
C ASN A 144 2.76 -1.73 9.80
N LYS A 145 1.65 -0.99 9.68
CA LYS A 145 0.33 -1.37 10.21
C LYS A 145 -0.54 -2.20 9.26
N LEU A 146 -0.17 -2.31 7.98
CA LEU A 146 -0.80 -3.23 7.01
C LEU A 146 -0.67 -4.70 7.41
#